data_AF-A0A2A5CCI8-F1
#
_entry.id   AF-A0A2A5CCI8-F1
#
_cell.length_a   1.000
_cell.length_b   1.000
_cell.length_c   1.000
_cell.angle_alpha   90.00
_cell.angle_beta   90.00
_cell.angle_gamma   90.00
#
_symmetry.space_group_name_H-M   'P 1'
#
loop_
_entity.id
_entity.type
_entity.pdbx_description
1 polymer ?
#
loop_
_entity_poly.entity_id
_entity_poly.type
_entity_poly.pdbx_seq_one_letter_code
_entity_poly.pdbx_strand_id
1 'polypeptide(L)'
;MNKFLKFLIYTLSVSCFMNTGLAHHSAVVFDQTASIQKTGLVTRFIMRNPHMVINMEVENDSGEKELWSIEGQSIAAMRRAGFDQNSVTIGDTITIRMYPLKTGRPGGLIQGMIGEDGTTYAMGGEDNTPELTRPRLVYPALMPYEPPPENETIQMREEKTRPPALPIVSEGLAPGDSSATGLMLGALDPDNLAMERPAPGFNLTGVWQFRGEDNWRANYGSFEFKPSPEFTAKGEAYHDAYIAATDAGGRFEDPTAFCYPAGMPRMMTRYGSMMMLQYPTAIFMVSRLNNEYRVIFLDDRESVPENLLDRNWAGESIGHWENDILVVETTGFTDEKHLIQAGVKTGTQLKIIERISIINDGNTLMTEYVFIDPEYWVGEWKHTKFRDRVLRSDVREANCLFEDTLALPGLID
;
A
#
# COMPACT_ATOMS: atom_id res chain seq x y z
N MET A 1 65.83 44.44 22.25
CA MET A 1 66.03 43.68 23.51
C MET A 1 65.08 42.49 23.47
N ASN A 2 65.64 41.28 23.26
CA ASN A 2 65.13 39.90 23.44
C ASN A 2 63.68 39.48 23.10
N LYS A 3 63.32 38.26 22.66
CA LYS A 3 63.90 37.08 21.95
C LYS A 3 62.95 35.88 22.29
N PHE A 4 62.56 35.08 21.29
CA PHE A 4 62.05 33.66 21.36
C PHE A 4 60.63 33.41 21.98
N LEU A 5 59.79 32.46 21.56
CA LEU A 5 59.98 31.11 21.00
C LEU A 5 58.72 30.53 20.27
N LYS A 6 58.98 29.49 19.47
CA LYS A 6 58.20 28.67 18.51
C LYS A 6 57.13 27.70 19.09
N PHE A 7 56.16 27.29 18.25
CA PHE A 7 55.73 25.90 17.84
C PHE A 7 54.26 25.93 17.34
N LEU A 8 53.94 25.76 16.05
CA LEU A 8 53.66 24.53 15.27
C LEU A 8 52.72 23.52 15.97
N ILE A 9 51.52 23.30 15.40
CA ILE A 9 50.87 21.98 15.25
C ILE A 9 49.89 22.04 14.08
N TYR A 10 50.11 21.13 13.13
CA TYR A 10 49.21 20.69 12.07
C TYR A 10 47.86 20.25 12.65
N THR A 11 46.76 20.64 12.03
CA THR A 11 45.57 19.78 12.04
C THR A 11 44.94 19.82 10.66
N LEU A 12 45.33 18.80 9.90
CA LEU A 12 44.65 18.25 8.74
C LEU A 12 43.15 18.12 9.07
N SER A 13 42.34 19.10 8.69
CA SER A 13 40.89 18.93 8.72
C SER A 13 40.56 18.07 7.52
N VAL A 14 40.39 16.77 7.80
CA VAL A 14 39.84 15.78 6.87
C VAL A 14 38.63 16.41 6.18
N SER A 15 38.74 16.63 4.87
CA SER A 15 37.58 16.86 4.01
C SER A 15 36.72 15.60 4.08
N CYS A 16 35.85 15.53 5.08
CA CYS A 16 34.69 14.67 5.04
C CYS A 16 33.82 15.22 3.92
N PHE A 17 33.99 14.64 2.72
CA PHE A 17 32.96 14.65 1.69
C PHE A 17 31.73 13.95 2.28
N MET A 18 30.92 14.70 3.03
CA MET A 18 29.58 14.28 3.36
C MET A 18 28.70 14.66 2.17
N ASN A 19 28.59 13.71 1.24
CA ASN A 19 27.51 13.66 0.27
C ASN A 19 26.18 13.61 1.04
N THR A 20 25.51 14.75 1.19
CA THR A 20 24.12 14.78 1.62
C THR A 20 23.25 14.59 0.39
N GLY A 21 23.02 13.32 0.03
CA GLY A 21 21.94 12.93 -0.86
C GLY A 21 20.60 12.96 -0.12
N LEU A 22 19.56 13.49 -0.77
CA LEU A 22 18.11 13.33 -0.51
C LEU A 22 17.38 14.13 -1.61
N ALA A 23 16.34 13.69 -2.34
CA ALA A 23 15.19 12.87 -1.97
C ALA A 23 14.44 12.26 -3.19
N HIS A 24 13.45 11.38 -2.89
CA HIS A 24 12.84 10.25 -3.64
C HIS A 24 13.77 9.04 -3.68
N HIS A 25 13.64 8.15 -2.68
CA HIS A 25 14.68 7.18 -2.28
C HIS A 25 15.15 6.20 -3.37
N SER A 26 14.41 6.03 -4.47
CA SER A 26 14.85 5.20 -5.58
C SER A 26 15.57 5.96 -6.69
N ALA A 27 15.30 7.24 -6.93
CA ALA A 27 15.84 7.94 -8.11
C ALA A 27 17.37 8.14 -8.09
N VAL A 28 18.00 8.12 -6.91
CA VAL A 28 19.45 8.40 -6.72
C VAL A 28 20.34 7.35 -7.38
N VAL A 29 19.88 6.11 -7.50
CA VAL A 29 20.69 5.02 -8.05
C VAL A 29 20.75 5.03 -9.57
N PHE A 30 19.91 5.82 -10.25
CA PHE A 30 19.86 5.91 -11.72
C PHE A 30 20.72 7.05 -12.26
N ASP A 31 21.35 6.82 -13.40
CA ASP A 31 22.03 7.84 -14.18
C ASP A 31 21.01 8.55 -15.08
N GLN A 32 20.53 9.70 -14.61
CA GLN A 32 19.55 10.51 -15.34
C GLN A 32 20.15 11.30 -16.52
N THR A 33 21.47 11.20 -16.74
CA THR A 33 22.14 11.80 -17.90
C THR A 33 22.24 10.85 -19.09
N ALA A 34 21.95 9.55 -18.88
CA ALA A 34 21.99 8.51 -19.89
C ALA A 34 20.59 7.98 -20.22
N SER A 35 20.40 7.46 -21.43
CA SER A 35 19.14 6.82 -21.84
C SER A 35 19.48 5.61 -22.69
N ILE A 36 18.98 4.44 -22.27
CA ILE A 36 19.20 3.16 -22.96
C ILE A 36 17.88 2.53 -23.34
N GLN A 37 17.90 1.64 -24.34
CA GLN A 37 16.75 0.88 -24.79
C GLN A 37 17.08 -0.61 -24.73
N LYS A 38 16.15 -1.42 -24.23
CA LYS A 38 16.26 -2.88 -24.17
C LYS A 38 14.96 -3.52 -24.60
N THR A 39 15.06 -4.63 -25.31
CA THR A 39 13.93 -5.48 -25.71
C THR A 39 14.08 -6.82 -25.02
N GLY A 40 13.00 -7.33 -24.43
CA GLY A 40 13.05 -8.56 -23.67
C GLY A 40 11.69 -9.19 -23.40
N LEU A 41 11.73 -10.43 -22.95
CA LEU A 41 10.56 -11.23 -22.57
C LEU A 41 10.15 -10.89 -21.14
N VAL A 42 8.93 -10.43 -20.92
CA VAL A 42 8.44 -10.08 -19.58
C VAL A 42 8.29 -11.33 -18.73
N THR A 43 8.94 -11.32 -17.55
CA THR A 43 8.84 -12.37 -16.55
C THR A 43 8.03 -11.96 -15.34
N ARG A 44 7.88 -10.65 -15.09
CA ARG A 44 7.06 -10.13 -14.00
C ARG A 44 6.54 -8.74 -14.34
N PHE A 45 5.29 -8.50 -13.98
CA PHE A 45 4.71 -7.17 -13.95
C PHE A 45 4.02 -6.95 -12.59
N ILE A 46 4.32 -5.83 -11.94
CA ILE A 46 3.64 -5.39 -10.71
C ILE A 46 3.17 -3.97 -10.95
N MET A 47 1.87 -3.74 -10.91
CA MET A 47 1.29 -2.41 -10.91
C MET A 47 0.61 -2.15 -9.58
N ARG A 48 1.42 -1.83 -8.55
CA ARG A 48 0.96 -1.61 -7.18
C ARG A 48 1.73 -0.49 -6.50
N ASN A 49 1.07 0.27 -5.64
CA ASN A 49 1.69 1.38 -4.91
C ASN A 49 2.85 0.85 -4.01
N PRO A 50 4.05 1.49 -3.99
CA PRO A 50 4.36 2.82 -4.53
C PRO A 50 4.88 2.88 -5.95
N HIS A 51 5.33 1.79 -6.56
CA HIS A 51 5.99 1.81 -7.86
C HIS A 51 5.53 0.66 -8.75
N MET A 52 5.36 0.95 -10.04
CA MET A 52 5.26 -0.09 -11.05
C MET A 52 6.62 -0.80 -11.17
N VAL A 53 6.64 -2.12 -11.33
CA VAL A 53 7.84 -2.91 -11.58
C VAL A 53 7.62 -3.80 -12.78
N ILE A 54 8.61 -3.84 -13.68
CA ILE A 54 8.69 -4.81 -14.77
C ILE A 54 10.01 -5.56 -14.63
N ASN A 55 9.97 -6.89 -14.61
CA ASN A 55 11.16 -7.70 -14.84
C ASN A 55 11.06 -8.34 -16.22
N MET A 56 12.18 -8.35 -16.96
CA MET A 56 12.26 -8.98 -18.27
C MET A 56 13.59 -9.68 -18.51
N GLU A 57 13.57 -10.79 -19.22
CA GLU A 57 14.77 -11.44 -19.76
C GLU A 57 15.20 -10.74 -21.04
N VAL A 58 16.42 -10.23 -21.04
CA VAL A 58 17.03 -9.57 -22.20
C VAL A 58 18.22 -10.42 -22.65
N GLU A 59 18.34 -10.65 -23.95
CA GLU A 59 19.52 -11.30 -24.51
C GLU A 59 20.66 -10.28 -24.64
N ASN A 60 21.83 -10.61 -24.10
CA ASN A 60 23.02 -9.78 -24.23
C ASN A 60 23.80 -10.09 -25.52
N ASP A 61 24.86 -9.32 -25.79
CA ASP A 61 25.68 -9.48 -27.01
C ASP A 61 26.37 -10.86 -27.13
N SER A 62 26.44 -11.63 -26.04
CA SER A 62 26.98 -12.99 -26.01
C SER A 62 25.92 -14.08 -26.20
N GLY A 63 24.65 -13.71 -26.38
CA GLY A 63 23.51 -14.63 -26.47
C GLY A 63 23.03 -15.17 -25.13
N GLU A 64 23.56 -14.66 -24.00
CA GLU A 64 23.11 -15.05 -22.66
C GLU A 64 21.91 -14.20 -22.24
N LYS A 65 20.95 -14.82 -21.55
CA LYS A 65 19.79 -14.14 -20.99
C LYS A 65 20.14 -13.54 -19.63
N GLU A 66 19.95 -12.24 -19.49
CA GLU A 66 20.08 -11.49 -18.24
C GLU A 66 18.71 -10.97 -17.77
N LEU A 67 18.44 -11.07 -16.47
CA LEU A 67 17.23 -10.51 -15.87
C LEU A 67 17.41 -9.02 -15.62
N TRP A 68 16.61 -8.20 -16.27
CA TRP A 68 16.54 -6.75 -16.05
C TRP A 68 15.40 -6.41 -15.11
N SER A 69 15.68 -5.61 -14.07
CA SER A 69 14.68 -5.02 -13.18
C SER A 69 14.43 -3.56 -13.53
N ILE A 70 13.22 -3.24 -13.98
CA ILE A 70 12.82 -1.90 -14.39
C ILE A 70 11.83 -1.34 -13.38
N GLU A 71 12.15 -0.15 -12.87
CA GLU A 71 11.31 0.62 -11.97
C GLU A 71 10.48 1.64 -12.75
N GLY A 72 9.20 1.74 -12.41
CA GLY A 72 8.29 2.80 -12.83
C GLY A 72 8.19 3.94 -11.83
N GLN A 73 7.55 5.04 -12.24
CA GLN A 73 7.15 6.10 -11.32
C GLN A 73 6.01 5.62 -10.40
N SER A 74 5.44 6.53 -9.61
CA SER A 74 4.26 6.21 -8.81
C SER A 74 3.11 5.70 -9.68
N ILE A 75 2.27 4.79 -9.16
CA ILE A 75 1.14 4.25 -9.93
C ILE A 75 0.25 5.36 -10.49
N ALA A 76 0.03 6.45 -9.75
CA ALA A 76 -0.68 7.62 -10.24
C ALA A 76 0.03 8.29 -11.44
N ALA A 77 1.36 8.41 -11.42
CA ALA A 77 2.12 8.93 -12.55
C ALA A 77 2.08 7.99 -13.76
N MET A 78 2.16 6.67 -13.53
CA MET A 78 2.04 5.68 -14.59
C MET A 78 0.65 5.72 -15.24
N ARG A 79 -0.43 5.83 -14.46
CA ARG A 79 -1.81 5.97 -14.98
C ARG A 79 -2.00 7.21 -15.83
N ARG A 80 -1.42 8.35 -15.44
CA ARG A 80 -1.43 9.57 -16.28
C ARG A 80 -0.70 9.41 -17.61
N ALA A 81 0.25 8.48 -17.68
CA ALA A 81 0.93 8.11 -18.92
C ALA A 81 0.22 6.99 -19.68
N GLY A 82 -1.01 6.62 -19.29
CA GLY A 82 -1.85 5.65 -19.98
C GLY A 82 -1.69 4.20 -19.51
N PHE A 83 -0.81 3.92 -18.54
CA PHE A 83 -0.65 2.55 -18.03
C PHE A 83 -1.83 2.12 -17.16
N ASP A 84 -2.22 0.86 -17.26
CA ASP A 84 -3.13 0.16 -16.36
C ASP A 84 -2.67 -1.30 -16.14
N GLN A 85 -3.45 -2.09 -15.38
CA GLN A 85 -3.07 -3.47 -15.06
C GLN A 85 -2.92 -4.38 -16.29
N ASN A 86 -3.50 -4.01 -17.43
CA ASN A 86 -3.45 -4.78 -18.67
C ASN A 86 -2.38 -4.28 -19.63
N SER A 87 -1.61 -3.25 -19.26
CA SER A 87 -0.59 -2.67 -20.14
C SER A 87 0.58 -3.61 -20.46
N VAL A 88 0.80 -4.64 -19.63
CA VAL A 88 1.88 -5.62 -19.79
C VAL A 88 1.38 -7.00 -19.42
N THR A 89 1.54 -7.98 -20.32
CA THR A 89 1.27 -9.39 -20.01
C THR A 89 2.60 -10.14 -19.81
N ILE A 90 2.62 -11.06 -18.83
CA ILE A 90 3.77 -11.94 -18.62
C ILE A 90 3.90 -12.85 -19.86
N GLY A 91 5.11 -12.91 -20.43
CA GLY A 91 5.37 -13.61 -21.68
C GLY A 91 5.39 -12.71 -22.92
N ASP A 92 5.00 -11.44 -22.80
CA ASP A 92 5.11 -10.50 -23.91
C ASP A 92 6.57 -10.14 -24.18
N THR A 93 6.91 -9.92 -25.45
CA THR A 93 8.18 -9.27 -25.81
C THR A 93 7.97 -7.77 -25.96
N ILE A 94 8.53 -6.99 -25.04
CA ILE A 94 8.36 -5.53 -25.00
C ILE A 94 9.69 -4.81 -25.20
N THR A 95 9.62 -3.55 -25.62
CA THR A 95 10.78 -2.67 -25.70
C THR A 95 10.65 -1.51 -24.73
N ILE A 96 11.63 -1.33 -23.84
CA ILE A 96 11.64 -0.29 -22.81
C ILE A 96 12.80 0.69 -23.06
N ARG A 97 12.50 1.99 -22.99
CA ARG A 97 13.49 3.06 -22.85
C ARG A 97 13.61 3.46 -21.38
N MET A 98 14.82 3.60 -20.84
CA MET A 98 15.05 3.83 -19.41
C MET A 98 16.34 4.62 -19.09
N TYR A 99 16.38 5.24 -17.91
CA TYR A 99 17.60 5.70 -17.25
C TYR A 99 18.29 4.50 -16.56
N PRO A 100 19.53 4.12 -16.90
CA PRO A 100 20.18 2.94 -16.33
C PRO A 100 20.62 3.14 -14.88
N LEU A 101 20.90 2.05 -14.16
CA LEU A 101 21.59 2.12 -12.86
C LEU A 101 23.04 2.63 -13.01
N LYS A 102 23.45 3.55 -12.12
CA LYS A 102 24.85 4.04 -12.03
C LYS A 102 25.87 2.92 -11.79
N THR A 103 25.44 1.82 -11.18
CA THR A 103 26.29 0.65 -10.91
C THR A 103 26.57 -0.20 -12.15
N GLY A 104 25.86 0.04 -13.27
CA GLY A 104 25.95 -0.79 -14.48
C GLY A 104 25.22 -2.13 -14.40
N ARG A 105 24.62 -2.49 -13.25
CA ARG A 105 23.79 -3.70 -13.12
C ARG A 105 22.54 -3.62 -14.03
N PRO A 106 22.03 -4.77 -14.52
CA PRO A 106 20.82 -4.84 -15.35
C PRO A 106 19.57 -4.25 -14.68
N GLY A 107 19.28 -2.98 -14.95
CA GLY A 107 18.09 -2.30 -14.45
C GLY A 107 18.08 -0.81 -14.73
N GLY A 108 16.91 -0.20 -14.55
CA GLY A 108 16.72 1.21 -14.83
C GLY A 108 15.35 1.77 -14.46
N LEU A 109 15.21 3.09 -14.57
CA LEU A 109 13.98 3.83 -14.36
C LEU A 109 13.32 4.14 -15.71
N ILE A 110 12.08 3.70 -15.90
CA ILE A 110 11.39 3.79 -17.18
C ILE A 110 11.19 5.23 -17.67
N GLN A 111 11.38 5.43 -18.97
CA GLN A 111 11.08 6.65 -19.73
C GLN A 111 9.94 6.42 -20.75
N GLY A 112 9.73 5.18 -21.16
CA GLY A 112 8.65 4.78 -22.07
C GLY A 112 8.75 3.31 -22.44
N MET A 113 7.69 2.79 -23.06
CA MET A 113 7.54 1.39 -23.45
C MET A 113 6.80 1.26 -24.78
N ILE A 114 7.15 0.24 -25.54
CA ILE A 114 6.37 -0.28 -26.67
C ILE A 114 5.97 -1.71 -26.30
N GLY A 115 4.67 -1.97 -26.21
CA GLY A 115 4.10 -3.29 -25.98
C GLY A 115 4.24 -4.21 -27.20
N GLU A 116 4.01 -5.51 -27.02
CA GLU A 116 4.06 -6.49 -28.13
C GLU A 116 3.00 -6.21 -29.19
N ASP A 117 1.84 -5.68 -28.77
CA ASP A 117 0.75 -5.23 -29.63
C ASP A 117 1.02 -3.91 -30.39
N GLY A 118 2.18 -3.29 -30.13
CA GLY A 118 2.58 -2.01 -30.68
C GLY A 118 2.06 -0.79 -29.91
N THR A 119 1.31 -0.97 -28.83
CA THR A 119 0.85 0.13 -27.98
C THR A 119 2.04 0.84 -27.35
N THR A 120 2.05 2.17 -27.39
CA THR A 120 3.17 2.98 -26.90
C THR A 120 2.79 3.78 -25.66
N TYR A 121 3.74 3.85 -24.73
CA TYR A 121 3.61 4.61 -23.49
C TYR A 121 4.82 5.52 -23.33
N ALA A 122 4.60 6.80 -23.05
CA ALA A 122 5.67 7.80 -22.93
C ALA A 122 5.60 8.52 -21.59
N MET A 123 6.69 8.43 -20.81
CA MET A 123 6.85 9.15 -19.55
C MET A 123 7.60 10.47 -19.82
N GLY A 124 6.88 11.44 -20.38
CA GLY A 124 7.40 12.79 -20.64
C GLY A 124 8.13 12.94 -21.99
N GLY A 125 7.41 13.46 -22.98
CA GLY A 125 7.93 13.93 -24.26
C GLY A 125 6.80 14.24 -25.25
N GLU A 126 6.51 15.53 -25.41
CA GLU A 126 5.62 16.24 -26.37
C GLU A 126 4.21 15.68 -26.70
N ASP A 127 3.23 16.57 -26.52
CA ASP A 127 1.86 16.59 -27.08
C ASP A 127 0.77 15.67 -26.50
N ASN A 128 0.21 16.10 -25.34
CA ASN A 128 -1.25 16.32 -25.14
C ASN A 128 -1.65 16.62 -23.69
N THR A 129 -0.72 16.78 -22.75
CA THR A 129 -1.05 17.54 -21.54
C THR A 129 -1.23 19.00 -21.93
N PRO A 130 -2.36 19.67 -21.63
CA PRO A 130 -2.41 21.12 -21.70
C PRO A 130 -1.17 21.67 -21.01
N GLU A 131 -0.52 22.69 -21.58
CA GLU A 131 0.54 23.42 -20.90
C GLU A 131 -0.01 23.86 -19.54
N LEU A 132 0.23 23.04 -18.51
CA LEU A 132 0.18 23.49 -17.15
C LEU A 132 1.41 24.38 -17.05
N THR A 133 1.21 25.68 -17.30
CA THR A 133 2.14 26.77 -16.99
C THR A 133 2.49 26.85 -15.50
N ARG A 134 2.13 25.83 -14.71
CA ARG A 134 2.55 25.66 -13.33
C ARG A 134 4.06 25.33 -13.37
N PRO A 135 4.94 26.21 -12.88
CA PRO A 135 6.34 25.88 -12.75
C PRO A 135 6.43 24.57 -11.97
N ARG A 136 7.18 23.60 -12.50
CA ARG A 136 7.51 22.37 -11.79
C ARG A 136 8.02 22.79 -10.41
N LEU A 137 7.24 22.52 -9.37
CA LEU A 137 7.66 22.70 -7.98
C LEU A 137 8.86 21.77 -7.80
N VAL A 138 10.06 22.33 -7.91
CA VAL A 138 11.27 21.67 -7.48
C VAL A 138 11.14 21.59 -5.97
N TYR A 139 10.76 20.40 -5.48
CA TYR A 139 10.69 20.17 -4.05
C TYR A 139 12.04 20.55 -3.43
N PRO A 140 12.07 21.37 -2.36
CA PRO A 140 13.30 21.98 -1.83
C PRO A 140 14.28 21.00 -1.18
N ALA A 141 14.13 19.70 -1.39
CA ALA A 141 14.94 18.67 -0.74
C ALA A 141 16.44 18.71 -1.10
N LEU A 142 16.83 19.46 -2.14
CA LEU A 142 18.22 19.58 -2.62
C LEU A 142 18.82 20.98 -2.45
N MET A 143 18.07 21.97 -1.96
CA MET A 143 18.62 23.29 -1.67
C MET A 143 19.18 23.30 -0.25
N PRO A 144 20.37 23.88 0.00
CA PRO A 144 20.82 24.12 1.37
C PRO A 144 19.73 24.83 2.15
N TYR A 145 19.43 24.36 3.36
CA TYR A 145 18.52 25.08 4.24
C TYR A 145 19.14 26.45 4.54
N GLU A 146 18.57 27.50 3.96
CA GLU A 146 18.91 28.87 4.29
C GLU A 146 18.01 29.30 5.47
N PRO A 147 18.56 29.49 6.68
CA PRO A 147 17.75 29.97 7.80
C PRO A 147 17.13 31.34 7.47
N PRO A 148 15.96 31.68 8.05
CA PRO A 148 15.45 33.04 7.99
C PRO A 148 16.51 34.04 8.45
N PRO A 149 16.71 35.16 7.74
CA PRO A 149 17.40 36.32 8.29
C PRO A 149 16.89 36.62 9.70
N GLU A 150 17.74 37.14 10.58
CA GLU A 150 17.45 37.32 12.01
C GLU A 150 16.18 38.17 12.29
N ASN A 151 15.74 38.98 11.32
CA ASN A 151 14.54 39.83 11.40
C ASN A 151 13.35 39.32 10.55
N GLU A 152 13.42 38.10 10.00
CA GLU A 152 12.38 37.51 9.15
C GLU A 152 11.69 36.37 9.90
N THR A 153 10.40 36.53 10.18
CA THR A 153 9.60 35.43 10.75
C THR A 153 9.25 34.41 9.68
N ILE A 154 8.90 33.18 10.10
CA ILE A 154 8.44 32.12 9.19
C ILE A 154 7.20 32.59 8.41
N GLN A 155 6.31 33.38 9.01
CA GLN A 155 5.13 33.93 8.35
C GLN A 155 5.48 34.96 7.27
N MET A 156 6.43 35.85 7.54
CA MET A 156 6.91 36.83 6.56
C MET A 156 7.59 36.14 5.38
N ARG A 157 8.37 35.10 5.67
CA ARG A 157 8.99 34.27 4.64
C ARG A 157 7.94 33.56 3.80
N GLU A 158 6.97 32.92 4.44
CA GLU A 158 5.87 32.24 3.78
C GLU A 158 5.11 33.21 2.88
N GLU A 159 4.74 34.41 3.34
CA GLU A 159 4.09 35.42 2.50
C GLU A 159 4.93 35.83 1.28
N LYS A 160 6.26 35.89 1.43
CA LYS A 160 7.20 36.24 0.35
C LYS A 160 7.40 35.11 -0.65
N THR A 161 7.46 33.85 -0.19
CA THR A 161 7.80 32.69 -1.03
C THR A 161 6.58 31.88 -1.47
N ARG A 162 5.41 32.11 -0.86
CA ARG A 162 4.16 31.44 -1.19
C ARG A 162 3.75 31.79 -2.62
N PRO A 163 3.58 30.80 -3.51
CA PRO A 163 2.99 31.02 -4.80
C PRO A 163 1.59 31.64 -4.64
N PRO A 164 1.19 32.62 -5.48
CA PRO A 164 -0.13 33.25 -5.39
C PRO A 164 -1.30 32.27 -5.59
N ALA A 165 -1.05 31.12 -6.23
CA ALA A 165 -1.93 29.96 -6.23
C ALA A 165 -1.23 28.83 -5.45
N LEU A 166 -1.70 28.55 -4.23
CA LEU A 166 -1.29 27.34 -3.52
C LEU A 166 -1.85 26.12 -4.28
N PRO A 167 -1.07 25.05 -4.50
CA PRO A 167 -1.58 23.77 -5.02
C PRO A 167 -2.62 23.09 -4.13
N ILE A 168 -3.03 23.71 -3.02
CA ILE A 168 -3.97 23.18 -2.03
C ILE A 168 -5.38 23.51 -2.47
N VAL A 169 -5.73 22.98 -3.64
CA VAL A 169 -6.98 22.29 -3.98
C VAL A 169 -6.52 21.42 -5.15
N SER A 170 -6.07 20.20 -4.87
CA SER A 170 -5.92 19.22 -5.94
C SER A 170 -7.28 19.16 -6.64
N GLU A 171 -7.35 19.35 -7.96
CA GLU A 171 -8.55 18.97 -8.75
C GLU A 171 -8.65 17.43 -8.82
N GLY A 172 -8.31 16.75 -7.71
CA GLY A 172 -8.13 15.32 -7.55
C GLY A 172 -7.09 14.67 -8.49
N LEU A 173 -6.06 15.40 -8.89
CA LEU A 173 -4.99 14.93 -9.80
C LEU A 173 -3.71 14.47 -9.06
N ALA A 174 -3.67 14.58 -7.72
CA ALA A 174 -2.50 14.24 -6.91
C ALA A 174 -2.45 12.74 -6.55
N PRO A 175 -1.25 12.15 -6.34
CA PRO A 175 -1.13 10.75 -5.92
C PRO A 175 -1.74 10.54 -4.52
N GLY A 176 -2.67 9.60 -4.40
CA GLY A 176 -3.37 9.29 -3.14
C GLY A 176 -4.79 9.84 -3.05
N ASP A 177 -5.23 10.63 -4.03
CA ASP A 177 -6.63 11.02 -4.16
C ASP A 177 -7.41 9.81 -4.70
N SER A 178 -8.39 9.31 -3.93
CA SER A 178 -9.30 8.25 -4.37
C SER A 178 -10.23 8.68 -5.51
N SER A 179 -10.13 9.92 -5.99
CA SER A 179 -10.59 10.22 -7.32
C SER A 179 -9.51 9.72 -8.30
N ALA A 180 -9.56 8.44 -8.66
CA ALA A 180 -8.77 7.92 -9.79
C ALA A 180 -8.97 8.74 -11.09
N THR A 181 -9.96 9.64 -11.11
CA THR A 181 -10.35 10.56 -12.19
C THR A 181 -10.23 12.05 -11.85
N GLY A 182 -9.98 12.45 -10.60
CA GLY A 182 -10.10 13.84 -10.16
C GLY A 182 -11.52 14.39 -9.97
N LEU A 183 -12.55 13.57 -10.22
CA LEU A 183 -13.93 14.04 -10.41
C LEU A 183 -14.80 14.05 -9.14
N MET A 184 -14.34 13.50 -8.01
CA MET A 184 -15.11 13.42 -6.76
C MET A 184 -14.33 13.94 -5.57
N LEU A 185 -15.04 14.56 -4.63
CA LEU A 185 -14.48 15.05 -3.38
C LEU A 185 -13.88 13.90 -2.58
N GLY A 186 -12.72 14.13 -1.96
CA GLY A 186 -12.12 13.17 -1.04
C GLY A 186 -13.02 12.93 0.19
N ALA A 187 -12.87 11.79 0.86
CA ALA A 187 -13.69 11.49 2.04
C ALA A 187 -13.56 12.55 3.14
N LEU A 188 -12.37 13.13 3.30
CA LEU A 188 -12.11 14.18 4.30
C LEU A 188 -12.15 15.60 3.71
N ASP A 189 -12.64 15.75 2.49
CA ASP A 189 -12.83 17.07 1.89
C ASP A 189 -13.86 17.87 2.71
N PRO A 190 -13.60 19.13 3.08
CA PRO A 190 -14.54 19.95 3.85
C PRO A 190 -15.94 20.04 3.23
N ASP A 191 -16.03 20.13 1.91
CA ASP A 191 -17.31 20.23 1.21
C ASP A 191 -18.05 18.89 1.28
N ASN A 192 -17.32 17.76 1.18
CA ASN A 192 -17.91 16.42 1.33
C ASN A 192 -18.40 16.20 2.77
N LEU A 193 -17.60 16.58 3.78
CA LEU A 193 -17.94 16.49 5.19
C LEU A 193 -19.15 17.35 5.57
N ALA A 194 -19.34 18.50 4.90
CA ALA A 194 -20.44 19.43 5.15
C ALA A 194 -21.78 18.98 4.54
N MET A 195 -21.79 18.01 3.62
CA MET A 195 -23.04 17.50 3.05
C MET A 195 -23.93 16.84 4.12
N GLU A 196 -25.22 17.15 4.06
CA GLU A 196 -26.23 16.56 4.94
C GLU A 196 -26.41 15.06 4.61
N ARG A 197 -26.36 14.22 5.65
CA ARG A 197 -26.51 12.76 5.55
C ARG A 197 -27.42 12.25 6.66
N PRO A 198 -28.11 11.11 6.44
CA PRO A 198 -28.79 10.42 7.53
C PRO A 198 -27.84 10.18 8.71
N ALA A 199 -28.37 10.30 9.92
CA ALA A 199 -27.61 9.99 11.12
C ALA A 199 -27.20 8.51 11.10
N PRO A 200 -25.97 8.16 11.50
CA PRO A 200 -25.55 6.77 11.58
C PRO A 200 -26.30 6.06 12.70
N GLY A 201 -26.57 4.76 12.53
CA GLY A 201 -27.22 3.95 13.57
C GLY A 201 -26.41 3.85 14.87
N PHE A 202 -25.07 3.97 14.78
CA PHE A 202 -24.18 4.01 15.94
C PHE A 202 -22.84 4.68 15.62
N ASN A 203 -22.06 4.98 16.66
CA ASN A 203 -20.70 5.53 16.55
C ASN A 203 -19.63 4.46 16.91
N LEU A 204 -18.82 4.10 15.93
CA LEU A 204 -17.72 3.15 16.04
C LEU A 204 -16.43 3.75 16.60
N THR A 205 -16.36 5.06 16.79
CA THR A 205 -15.15 5.71 17.32
C THR A 205 -14.76 5.10 18.66
N GLY A 206 -13.52 4.62 18.76
CA GLY A 206 -13.00 3.96 19.95
C GLY A 206 -12.00 2.84 19.64
N VAL A 207 -11.62 2.13 20.70
CA VAL A 207 -10.71 0.97 20.63
C VAL A 207 -11.50 -0.30 20.88
N TRP A 208 -11.33 -1.27 20.01
CA TRP A 208 -12.08 -2.52 19.98
C TRP A 208 -11.11 -3.71 20.02
N GLN A 209 -11.28 -4.57 21.01
CA GLN A 209 -10.48 -5.77 21.20
C GLN A 209 -11.28 -6.99 20.75
N PHE A 210 -10.62 -7.89 20.00
CA PHE A 210 -11.24 -9.16 19.61
C PHE A 210 -11.71 -9.94 20.85
N ARG A 211 -13.00 -10.28 20.87
CA ARG A 211 -13.58 -11.19 21.85
C ARG A 211 -13.41 -12.60 21.30
N GLY A 212 -12.51 -13.36 21.91
CA GLY A 212 -12.33 -14.79 21.60
C GLY A 212 -13.65 -15.57 21.72
N GLU A 213 -13.78 -16.64 20.94
CA GLU A 213 -14.93 -17.55 20.99
C GLU A 213 -14.73 -18.68 22.00
N ASP A 214 -15.84 -19.07 22.64
CA ASP A 214 -15.90 -20.09 23.69
C ASP A 214 -14.95 -19.82 24.88
N ASN A 215 -14.89 -20.73 25.86
CA ASN A 215 -14.07 -20.60 27.08
C ASN A 215 -12.54 -20.44 26.83
N TRP A 216 -12.12 -20.23 25.59
CA TRP A 216 -10.76 -19.92 25.21
C TRP A 216 -10.43 -18.44 25.47
N ARG A 217 -9.69 -18.27 26.56
CA ARG A 217 -8.95 -17.10 27.05
C ARG A 217 -8.91 -15.92 26.09
N ALA A 218 -9.32 -14.77 26.62
CA ALA A 218 -9.41 -13.41 26.08
C ALA A 218 -8.16 -12.82 25.37
N ASN A 219 -7.14 -13.61 25.01
CA ASN A 219 -5.97 -13.17 24.24
C ASN A 219 -5.50 -14.19 23.17
N TYR A 220 -6.09 -15.40 23.10
CA TYR A 220 -5.73 -16.47 22.16
C TYR A 220 -6.96 -17.34 21.81
N GLY A 221 -8.11 -16.71 21.60
CA GLY A 221 -9.32 -17.41 21.13
C GLY A 221 -9.12 -17.98 19.71
N SER A 222 -10.11 -18.72 19.21
CA SER A 222 -10.14 -19.08 17.78
C SER A 222 -10.36 -17.82 16.94
N PHE A 223 -9.28 -17.25 16.43
CA PHE A 223 -9.32 -16.19 15.41
C PHE A 223 -9.86 -16.70 14.08
N GLU A 224 -9.92 -18.02 13.93
CA GLU A 224 -10.46 -18.72 12.77
C GLU A 224 -11.98 -18.60 12.71
N PHE A 225 -12.50 -18.38 11.52
CA PHE A 225 -13.88 -18.57 11.13
C PHE A 225 -14.17 -20.07 11.04
N LYS A 226 -15.31 -20.51 11.61
CA LYS A 226 -15.64 -21.93 11.74
C LYS A 226 -17.14 -22.19 11.50
N PRO A 227 -17.53 -23.32 10.88
CA PRO A 227 -16.66 -24.34 10.29
C PRO A 227 -15.88 -23.80 9.09
N SER A 228 -14.84 -24.51 8.64
CA SER A 228 -14.17 -24.20 7.37
C SER A 228 -15.18 -24.30 6.20
N PRO A 229 -14.98 -23.56 5.11
CA PRO A 229 -15.88 -23.65 3.96
C PRO A 229 -15.71 -25.00 3.24
N GLU A 230 -16.68 -25.34 2.39
CA GLU A 230 -16.51 -26.41 1.41
C GLU A 230 -15.53 -25.91 0.33
N PHE A 231 -14.33 -26.47 0.29
CA PHE A 231 -13.31 -26.03 -0.65
C PHE A 231 -13.60 -26.49 -2.09
N THR A 232 -13.13 -25.72 -3.06
CA THR A 232 -12.95 -26.22 -4.43
C THR A 232 -11.75 -27.17 -4.47
N ALA A 233 -11.53 -27.88 -5.59
CA ALA A 233 -10.33 -28.70 -5.76
C ALA A 233 -9.02 -27.88 -5.61
N LYS A 234 -9.01 -26.61 -6.05
CA LYS A 234 -7.87 -25.70 -5.88
C LYS A 234 -7.68 -25.32 -4.41
N GLY A 235 -8.77 -25.02 -3.70
CA GLY A 235 -8.72 -24.71 -2.26
C GLY A 235 -8.30 -25.90 -1.40
N GLU A 236 -8.82 -27.10 -1.70
CA GLU A 236 -8.51 -28.34 -0.99
C GLU A 236 -7.03 -28.70 -1.17
N ALA A 237 -6.49 -28.62 -2.39
CA ALA A 237 -5.07 -28.86 -2.64
C ALA A 237 -4.15 -27.92 -1.82
N TYR A 238 -4.52 -26.64 -1.70
CA TYR A 238 -3.77 -25.69 -0.87
C TYR A 238 -3.91 -26.02 0.63
N HIS A 239 -5.14 -26.32 1.07
CA HIS A 239 -5.43 -26.65 2.46
C HIS A 239 -4.65 -27.88 2.92
N ASP A 240 -4.68 -28.95 2.13
CA ASP A 240 -3.97 -30.20 2.42
C ASP A 240 -2.45 -29.99 2.47
N ALA A 241 -1.89 -29.21 1.54
CA ALA A 241 -0.47 -28.86 1.56
C ALA A 241 -0.09 -28.07 2.83
N TYR A 242 -0.96 -27.13 3.25
CA TYR A 242 -0.76 -26.36 4.46
C TYR A 242 -0.78 -27.25 5.71
N ILE A 243 -1.75 -28.16 5.81
CA ILE A 243 -1.87 -29.10 6.93
C ILE A 243 -0.67 -30.07 6.95
N ALA A 244 -0.32 -30.67 5.82
CA ALA A 244 0.79 -31.61 5.72
C ALA A 244 2.13 -30.98 6.14
N ALA A 245 2.39 -29.74 5.72
CA ALA A 245 3.58 -29.00 6.16
C ALA A 245 3.54 -28.71 7.66
N THR A 246 2.38 -28.30 8.19
CA THR A 246 2.21 -28.02 9.62
C THR A 246 2.43 -29.28 10.47
N ASP A 247 1.90 -30.43 10.04
CA ASP A 247 2.08 -31.72 10.70
C ASP A 247 3.54 -32.21 10.66
N ALA A 248 4.27 -31.83 9.61
CA ALA A 248 5.71 -32.04 9.51
C ALA A 248 6.55 -31.03 10.35
N GLY A 249 5.91 -30.09 11.05
CA GLY A 249 6.56 -29.06 11.86
C GLY A 249 7.05 -27.84 11.07
N GLY A 250 6.72 -27.77 9.78
CA GLY A 250 7.07 -26.66 8.89
C GLY A 250 5.99 -25.58 8.80
N ARG A 251 6.33 -24.45 8.19
CA ARG A 251 5.38 -23.38 7.82
C ARG A 251 5.17 -23.39 6.31
N PHE A 252 3.92 -23.37 5.87
CA PHE A 252 3.58 -23.30 4.46
C PHE A 252 2.92 -21.98 4.12
N GLU A 253 3.64 -21.17 3.35
CA GLU A 253 3.14 -19.94 2.72
C GLU A 253 2.34 -18.97 3.63
N ASP A 254 2.57 -18.94 4.95
CA ASP A 254 1.92 -17.98 5.84
C ASP A 254 2.49 -16.56 5.58
N PRO A 255 1.72 -15.63 5.01
CA PRO A 255 2.23 -14.31 4.61
C PRO A 255 2.83 -13.52 5.77
N THR A 256 2.18 -13.60 6.94
CA THR A 256 2.59 -12.81 8.11
C THR A 256 3.86 -13.34 8.76
N ALA A 257 4.24 -14.59 8.47
CA ALA A 257 5.55 -15.14 8.85
C ALA A 257 6.69 -14.59 7.99
N PHE A 258 6.40 -13.91 6.88
CA PHE A 258 7.37 -13.21 6.04
C PHE A 258 7.13 -11.69 6.05
N CYS A 259 6.43 -11.20 7.07
CA CYS A 259 6.07 -9.79 7.24
C CYS A 259 5.25 -9.17 6.09
N TYR A 260 4.60 -9.97 5.25
CA TYR A 260 3.56 -9.44 4.36
C TYR A 260 2.38 -8.92 5.20
N PRO A 261 1.64 -7.92 4.69
CA PRO A 261 0.42 -7.46 5.35
C PRO A 261 -0.54 -8.63 5.63
N ALA A 262 -1.15 -8.62 6.81
CA ALA A 262 -2.14 -9.61 7.21
C ALA A 262 -3.38 -9.54 6.31
N GLY A 263 -3.81 -8.32 5.97
CA GLY A 263 -4.94 -8.10 5.09
C GLY A 263 -6.29 -8.44 5.70
N MET A 264 -7.35 -8.16 4.96
CA MET A 264 -8.72 -8.40 5.36
C MET A 264 -9.13 -9.85 5.10
N PRO A 265 -9.80 -10.53 6.05
CA PRO A 265 -10.23 -10.07 7.37
C PRO A 265 -9.22 -10.37 8.49
N ARG A 266 -8.06 -10.96 8.19
CA ARG A 266 -7.09 -11.42 9.19
C ARG A 266 -6.57 -10.30 10.08
N MET A 267 -6.38 -9.09 9.55
CA MET A 267 -6.00 -7.87 10.28
C MET A 267 -7.02 -7.45 11.34
N MET A 268 -8.29 -7.87 11.18
CA MET A 268 -9.34 -7.56 12.14
C MET A 268 -9.38 -8.60 13.24
N THR A 269 -9.22 -9.89 12.92
CA THR A 269 -9.35 -10.98 13.90
C THR A 269 -8.07 -11.22 14.68
N ARG A 270 -6.91 -11.11 14.02
CA ARG A 270 -5.60 -11.33 14.63
C ARG A 270 -4.92 -9.99 14.92
N TYR A 271 -3.93 -10.04 15.81
CA TYR A 271 -3.00 -8.95 16.10
C TYR A 271 -3.49 -7.81 17.03
N GLY A 272 -4.47 -8.10 17.89
CA GLY A 272 -4.77 -7.28 19.07
C GLY A 272 -5.92 -6.30 18.86
N SER A 273 -5.89 -5.18 19.60
CA SER A 273 -6.90 -4.14 19.48
C SER A 273 -6.78 -3.39 18.16
N MET A 274 -7.93 -2.95 17.65
CA MET A 274 -8.03 -2.02 16.53
C MET A 274 -8.65 -0.70 17.02
N MET A 275 -8.16 0.42 16.51
CA MET A 275 -8.75 1.73 16.76
C MET A 275 -9.55 2.19 15.55
N MET A 276 -10.69 2.82 15.79
CA MET A 276 -11.59 3.32 14.77
C MET A 276 -11.88 4.80 14.97
N LEU A 277 -11.91 5.56 13.87
CA LEU A 277 -12.35 6.94 13.81
C LEU A 277 -13.47 7.05 12.79
N GLN A 278 -14.68 7.41 13.24
CA GLN A 278 -15.84 7.56 12.36
C GLN A 278 -16.09 9.02 12.02
N TYR A 279 -16.07 9.32 10.73
CA TYR A 279 -16.54 10.56 10.11
C TYR A 279 -17.87 10.29 9.39
N PRO A 280 -18.62 11.34 9.00
CA PRO A 280 -19.84 11.18 8.20
C PRO A 280 -19.64 10.46 6.86
N THR A 281 -18.43 10.55 6.30
CA THR A 281 -18.05 10.09 4.96
C THR A 281 -17.19 8.83 4.97
N ALA A 282 -16.60 8.45 6.11
CA ALA A 282 -15.71 7.30 6.19
C ALA A 282 -15.47 6.83 7.64
N ILE A 283 -15.14 5.56 7.80
CA ILE A 283 -14.57 5.00 9.03
C ILE A 283 -13.13 4.58 8.75
N PHE A 284 -12.19 5.17 9.49
CA PHE A 284 -10.78 4.79 9.46
C PHE A 284 -10.52 3.79 10.57
N MET A 285 -9.98 2.63 10.20
CA MET A 285 -9.60 1.56 11.10
C MET A 285 -8.09 1.38 11.02
N VAL A 286 -7.43 1.28 12.18
CA VAL A 286 -6.00 0.96 12.27
C VAL A 286 -5.82 -0.25 13.18
N SER A 287 -5.26 -1.31 12.62
CA SER A 287 -4.81 -2.50 13.34
C SER A 287 -3.40 -2.29 13.88
N ARG A 288 -3.05 -3.01 14.93
CA ARG A 288 -1.78 -2.83 15.64
C ARG A 288 -0.57 -3.29 14.82
N LEU A 289 -0.65 -4.46 14.17
CA LEU A 289 0.46 -5.02 13.40
C LEU A 289 0.67 -4.24 12.09
N ASN A 290 1.91 -3.87 11.83
CA ASN A 290 2.39 -3.07 10.70
C ASN A 290 1.61 -1.76 10.51
N ASN A 291 0.91 -1.29 11.54
CA ASN A 291 -0.06 -0.20 11.47
C ASN A 291 -1.00 -0.33 10.27
N GLU A 292 -1.40 -1.57 9.93
CA GLU A 292 -2.30 -1.83 8.81
C GLU A 292 -3.58 -1.03 8.99
N TYR A 293 -3.93 -0.25 7.97
CA TYR A 293 -5.10 0.58 7.99
C TYR A 293 -6.11 0.11 6.94
N ARG A 294 -7.37 0.36 7.24
CA ARG A 294 -8.51 0.13 6.36
C ARG A 294 -9.41 1.36 6.41
N VAL A 295 -9.96 1.75 5.28
CA VAL A 295 -10.97 2.82 5.21
C VAL A 295 -12.26 2.21 4.68
N ILE A 296 -13.36 2.40 5.41
CA ILE A 296 -14.71 2.08 4.95
C ILE A 296 -15.33 3.40 4.50
N PHE A 297 -15.54 3.56 3.19
CA PHE A 297 -16.17 4.76 2.64
C PHE A 297 -17.69 4.73 2.81
N LEU A 298 -18.27 5.86 3.21
CA LEU A 298 -19.70 6.05 3.52
C LEU A 298 -20.30 7.22 2.72
N ASP A 299 -19.60 7.71 1.70
CA ASP A 299 -19.97 8.88 0.91
C ASP A 299 -20.56 8.52 -0.47
N ASP A 300 -21.21 7.36 -0.56
CA ASP A 300 -21.95 6.87 -1.73
C ASP A 300 -21.12 6.76 -3.02
N ARG A 301 -19.79 6.69 -2.90
CA ARG A 301 -18.90 6.48 -4.04
C ARG A 301 -19.13 5.13 -4.70
N GLU A 302 -18.91 5.07 -6.00
CA GLU A 302 -18.84 3.81 -6.74
C GLU A 302 -17.49 3.11 -6.55
N SER A 303 -17.48 1.78 -6.68
CA SER A 303 -16.25 0.99 -6.69
C SER A 303 -15.34 1.38 -7.85
N VAL A 304 -14.04 1.33 -7.59
CA VAL A 304 -13.03 1.57 -8.63
C VAL A 304 -13.13 0.46 -9.70
N PRO A 305 -13.14 0.81 -10.99
CA PRO A 305 -13.16 -0.18 -12.08
C PRO A 305 -11.98 -1.16 -12.00
N GLU A 306 -12.23 -2.43 -12.36
CA GLU A 306 -11.27 -3.53 -12.22
C GLU A 306 -9.87 -3.23 -12.77
N ASN A 307 -9.76 -2.69 -13.98
CA ASN A 307 -8.47 -2.37 -14.61
C ASN A 307 -7.72 -1.22 -13.91
N LEU A 308 -8.42 -0.41 -13.11
CA LEU A 308 -7.89 0.71 -12.34
C LEU A 308 -7.78 0.39 -10.84
N LEU A 309 -8.11 -0.81 -10.40
CA LEU A 309 -7.94 -1.19 -8.99
C LEU A 309 -6.44 -1.19 -8.65
N ASP A 310 -6.11 -0.70 -7.47
CA ASP A 310 -4.79 -0.95 -6.86
C ASP A 310 -4.97 -2.09 -5.87
N ARG A 311 -4.88 -3.32 -6.39
CA ARG A 311 -5.17 -4.54 -5.62
C ARG A 311 -4.22 -4.62 -4.43
N ASN A 312 -4.78 -4.70 -3.24
CA ASN A 312 -4.03 -4.68 -1.99
C ASN A 312 -4.63 -5.66 -0.97
N TRP A 313 -3.98 -5.83 0.17
CA TRP A 313 -4.41 -6.81 1.17
C TRP A 313 -5.65 -6.40 1.96
N ALA A 314 -5.96 -5.10 2.08
CA ALA A 314 -7.14 -4.60 2.79
C ALA A 314 -8.40 -4.50 1.91
N GLY A 315 -8.21 -4.46 0.59
CA GLY A 315 -9.27 -4.25 -0.39
C GLY A 315 -9.85 -2.83 -0.36
N GLU A 316 -10.85 -2.59 -1.22
CA GLU A 316 -11.68 -1.40 -1.22
C GLU A 316 -12.97 -1.69 -0.44
N SER A 317 -13.23 -0.95 0.64
CA SER A 317 -14.44 -1.12 1.46
C SER A 317 -15.42 0.02 1.24
N ILE A 318 -16.63 -0.30 0.80
CA ILE A 318 -17.75 0.63 0.63
C ILE A 318 -18.86 0.19 1.56
N GLY A 319 -19.39 1.12 2.35
CA GLY A 319 -20.43 0.83 3.32
C GLY A 319 -21.60 1.78 3.23
N HIS A 320 -22.76 1.29 3.67
CA HIS A 320 -24.01 2.03 3.78
C HIS A 320 -24.78 1.62 5.03
N TRP A 321 -25.66 2.50 5.49
CA TRP A 321 -26.49 2.24 6.66
C TRP A 321 -27.84 1.63 6.27
N GLU A 322 -28.18 0.48 6.86
CA GLU A 322 -29.50 -0.14 6.82
C GLU A 322 -30.12 -0.07 8.22
N ASN A 323 -30.73 1.07 8.54
CA ASN A 323 -31.18 1.38 9.91
C ASN A 323 -29.98 1.32 10.89
N ASP A 324 -30.05 0.45 11.89
CA ASP A 324 -29.02 0.25 12.92
C ASP A 324 -27.95 -0.78 12.53
N ILE A 325 -27.82 -1.09 11.23
CA ILE A 325 -26.80 -2.00 10.70
C ILE A 325 -25.94 -1.25 9.70
N LEU A 326 -24.62 -1.25 9.92
CA LEU A 326 -23.66 -0.85 8.91
C LEU A 326 -23.35 -2.06 8.03
N VAL A 327 -23.72 -1.99 6.75
CA VAL A 327 -23.36 -3.01 5.77
C VAL A 327 -22.12 -2.54 5.03
N VAL A 328 -21.11 -3.40 4.93
CA VAL A 328 -19.86 -3.10 4.23
C VAL A 328 -19.57 -4.19 3.23
N GLU A 329 -19.37 -3.81 1.97
CA GLU A 329 -18.83 -4.68 0.94
C GLU A 329 -17.36 -4.35 0.73
N THR A 330 -16.51 -5.38 0.68
CA THR A 330 -15.08 -5.23 0.38
C THR A 330 -14.67 -6.15 -0.76
N THR A 331 -14.03 -5.57 -1.77
CA THR A 331 -13.49 -6.26 -2.97
C THR A 331 -12.09 -5.72 -3.32
N GLY A 332 -11.53 -6.08 -4.48
CA GLY A 332 -10.25 -5.54 -4.95
C GLY A 332 -9.03 -6.05 -4.21
N PHE A 333 -9.08 -7.27 -3.67
CA PHE A 333 -7.95 -7.87 -2.96
C PHE A 333 -6.83 -8.31 -3.89
N THR A 334 -5.58 -8.29 -3.41
CA THR A 334 -4.50 -9.07 -4.01
C THR A 334 -4.63 -10.56 -3.64
N ASP A 335 -4.22 -11.44 -4.53
CA ASP A 335 -4.05 -12.87 -4.28
C ASP A 335 -2.61 -13.23 -3.90
N GLU A 336 -1.67 -12.28 -3.98
CA GLU A 336 -0.27 -12.47 -3.62
C GLU A 336 -0.13 -12.54 -2.11
N LYS A 337 0.18 -13.75 -1.62
CA LYS A 337 0.40 -14.01 -0.19
C LYS A 337 -0.74 -13.43 0.66
N HIS A 338 -1.97 -13.81 0.32
CA HIS A 338 -3.16 -13.41 1.06
C HIS A 338 -3.95 -14.64 1.53
N LEU A 339 -4.20 -14.70 2.84
CA LEU A 339 -4.97 -15.76 3.52
C LEU A 339 -6.05 -15.13 4.39
N ILE A 340 -7.26 -15.67 4.37
CA ILE A 340 -8.29 -15.31 5.36
C ILE A 340 -7.89 -15.84 6.74
N GLN A 341 -7.39 -17.06 6.78
CA GLN A 341 -7.00 -17.76 8.01
C GLN A 341 -6.03 -18.91 7.71
N ALA A 342 -5.61 -19.65 8.74
CA ALA A 342 -4.66 -20.76 8.56
C ALA A 342 -5.21 -21.80 7.57
N GLY A 343 -4.46 -22.08 6.51
CA GLY A 343 -4.84 -23.04 5.48
C GLY A 343 -6.01 -22.63 4.58
N VAL A 344 -6.45 -21.36 4.60
CA VAL A 344 -7.51 -20.85 3.70
C VAL A 344 -6.96 -19.70 2.86
N LYS A 345 -6.57 -20.03 1.63
CA LYS A 345 -6.10 -19.07 0.64
C LYS A 345 -7.24 -18.42 -0.13
N THR A 346 -6.97 -17.22 -0.64
CA THR A 346 -7.89 -16.44 -1.47
C THR A 346 -7.28 -16.08 -2.82
N GLY A 347 -8.17 -15.79 -3.77
CA GLY A 347 -7.91 -15.28 -5.11
C GLY A 347 -8.33 -13.83 -5.26
N THR A 348 -8.27 -13.33 -6.49
CA THR A 348 -8.63 -11.95 -6.81
C THR A 348 -10.14 -11.72 -6.83
N GLN A 349 -10.93 -12.80 -6.85
CA GLN A 349 -12.40 -12.81 -6.80
C GLN A 349 -12.96 -12.80 -5.37
N LEU A 350 -12.12 -12.68 -4.34
CA LEU A 350 -12.59 -12.55 -2.97
C LEU A 350 -13.53 -11.35 -2.82
N LYS A 351 -14.70 -11.60 -2.25
CA LYS A 351 -15.66 -10.60 -1.79
C LYS A 351 -16.01 -10.88 -0.33
N ILE A 352 -15.96 -9.82 0.49
CA ILE A 352 -16.33 -9.86 1.90
C ILE A 352 -17.51 -8.94 2.11
N ILE A 353 -18.59 -9.47 2.69
CA ILE A 353 -19.74 -8.67 3.14
C ILE A 353 -19.76 -8.74 4.67
N GLU A 354 -19.76 -7.58 5.31
CA GLU A 354 -19.89 -7.42 6.75
C GLU A 354 -21.23 -6.77 7.06
N ARG A 355 -21.99 -7.34 7.98
CA ARG A 355 -23.12 -6.66 8.63
C ARG A 355 -22.72 -6.38 10.08
N ILE A 356 -22.49 -5.12 10.39
CA ILE A 356 -21.96 -4.66 11.66
C ILE A 356 -23.10 -4.05 12.47
N SER A 357 -23.22 -4.47 13.72
CA SER A 357 -24.15 -3.93 14.69
C SER A 357 -23.49 -3.78 16.06
N ILE A 358 -24.11 -2.97 16.91
CA ILE A 358 -23.67 -2.75 18.29
C ILE A 358 -24.71 -3.31 19.25
N ILE A 359 -24.26 -4.16 20.17
CA ILE A 359 -25.07 -4.78 21.23
C ILE A 359 -24.47 -4.46 22.61
N ASN A 360 -25.16 -4.89 23.68
CA ASN A 360 -24.71 -4.73 25.07
C ASN A 360 -24.41 -3.25 25.43
N ASP A 361 -25.38 -2.37 25.21
CA ASP A 361 -25.33 -0.94 25.56
C ASP A 361 -24.11 -0.20 24.99
N GLY A 362 -23.73 -0.50 23.74
CA GLY A 362 -22.63 0.21 23.10
C GLY A 362 -21.25 -0.44 23.24
N ASN A 363 -21.16 -1.56 23.97
CA ASN A 363 -19.88 -2.14 24.41
C ASN A 363 -19.43 -3.35 23.62
N THR A 364 -20.29 -3.95 22.80
CA THR A 364 -19.91 -5.09 21.96
C THR A 364 -20.28 -4.81 20.50
N LEU A 365 -19.28 -4.88 19.64
CA LEU A 365 -19.42 -4.87 18.20
C LEU A 365 -19.61 -6.31 17.73
N MET A 366 -20.73 -6.58 17.07
CA MET A 366 -21.03 -7.83 16.41
C MET A 366 -20.88 -7.64 14.90
N THR A 367 -20.10 -8.51 14.26
CA THR A 367 -19.95 -8.52 12.81
C THR A 367 -20.34 -9.88 12.27
N GLU A 368 -21.37 -9.92 11.43
CA GLU A 368 -21.71 -11.07 10.62
C GLU A 368 -20.95 -10.96 9.29
N TYR A 369 -20.13 -11.97 9.00
CA TYR A 369 -19.36 -12.05 7.77
C TYR A 369 -20.01 -13.00 6.78
N VAL A 370 -19.93 -12.63 5.50
CA VAL A 370 -20.14 -13.52 4.35
C VAL A 370 -18.92 -13.39 3.44
N PHE A 371 -18.21 -14.49 3.21
CA PHE A 371 -17.07 -14.58 2.31
C PHE A 371 -17.44 -15.35 1.05
N ILE A 372 -17.06 -14.83 -0.11
CA ILE A 372 -17.30 -15.43 -1.42
C ILE A 372 -15.98 -15.41 -2.18
N ASP A 373 -15.50 -16.59 -2.61
CA ASP A 373 -14.34 -16.74 -3.48
C ASP A 373 -14.48 -18.06 -4.26
N PRO A 374 -15.06 -18.02 -5.47
CA PRO A 374 -15.32 -19.23 -6.25
C PRO A 374 -14.04 -19.93 -6.73
N GLU A 375 -12.86 -19.32 -6.57
CA GLU A 375 -11.61 -20.01 -6.87
C GLU A 375 -11.23 -21.02 -5.79
N TYR A 376 -11.53 -20.73 -4.53
CA TYR A 376 -11.03 -21.50 -3.38
C TYR A 376 -12.14 -22.21 -2.59
N TRP A 377 -13.39 -21.73 -2.60
CA TRP A 377 -14.52 -22.45 -1.99
C TRP A 377 -15.83 -22.34 -2.75
N VAL A 378 -16.75 -23.26 -2.44
CA VAL A 378 -18.08 -23.33 -3.02
C VAL A 378 -19.04 -22.45 -2.24
N GLY A 379 -19.71 -21.53 -2.94
CA GLY A 379 -20.79 -20.72 -2.38
C GLY A 379 -20.33 -19.70 -1.33
N GLU A 380 -21.20 -19.45 -0.36
CA GLU A 380 -21.00 -18.46 0.70
C GLU A 380 -20.46 -19.13 1.97
N TRP A 381 -19.42 -18.55 2.54
CA TRP A 381 -18.91 -18.93 3.85
C TRP A 381 -19.26 -17.88 4.89
N LYS A 382 -19.97 -18.27 5.95
CA LYS A 382 -20.55 -17.33 6.91
C LYS A 382 -20.05 -17.57 8.31
N HIS A 383 -19.84 -16.49 9.06
CA HIS A 383 -19.43 -16.56 10.46
C HIS A 383 -19.71 -15.24 11.20
N THR A 384 -19.95 -15.29 12.51
CA THR A 384 -20.16 -14.08 13.32
C THR A 384 -19.01 -13.90 14.30
N LYS A 385 -18.39 -12.72 14.34
CA LYS A 385 -17.35 -12.36 15.31
C LYS A 385 -17.81 -11.24 16.24
N PHE A 386 -17.20 -11.21 17.42
CA PHE A 386 -17.46 -10.18 18.42
C PHE A 386 -16.19 -9.42 18.78
N ARG A 387 -16.34 -8.14 19.08
CA ARG A 387 -15.31 -7.27 19.65
C ARG A 387 -15.87 -6.48 20.80
N ASP A 388 -15.05 -6.26 21.81
CA ASP A 388 -15.42 -5.44 22.96
C ASP A 388 -14.71 -4.12 22.96
N ARG A 389 -15.46 -3.09 23.35
CA ARG A 389 -14.92 -1.76 23.58
C ARG A 389 -13.95 -1.82 24.75
N VAL A 390 -12.74 -1.32 24.53
CA VAL A 390 -11.72 -1.19 25.57
C VAL A 390 -11.51 0.27 25.90
N LEU A 391 -11.52 0.57 27.19
CA LEU A 391 -11.22 1.91 27.72
C LEU A 391 -9.79 1.94 28.26
N ARG A 392 -9.18 3.12 28.28
CA ARG A 392 -7.82 3.34 28.81
C ARG A 392 -6.76 2.48 28.10
N SER A 393 -6.95 2.25 26.81
CA SER A 393 -6.04 1.52 25.93
C SER A 393 -5.89 2.29 24.64
N ASP A 394 -4.68 2.32 24.09
CA ASP A 394 -4.36 2.91 22.79
C ASP A 394 -3.68 1.85 21.92
N VAL A 395 -3.91 1.92 20.61
CA VAL A 395 -3.15 1.13 19.64
C VAL A 395 -1.81 1.84 19.41
N ARG A 396 -0.71 1.09 19.59
CA ARG A 396 0.66 1.56 19.35
C ARG A 396 1.27 0.82 18.18
N GLU A 397 2.25 1.44 17.54
CA GLU A 397 3.06 0.83 16.50
C GLU A 397 3.61 -0.55 16.93
N ALA A 398 3.51 -1.50 16.01
CA ALA A 398 4.14 -2.80 16.10
C ALA A 398 4.50 -3.25 14.69
N ASN A 399 5.79 -3.30 14.37
CA ASN A 399 6.26 -3.64 13.02
C ASN A 399 6.86 -5.05 12.99
N CYS A 400 6.61 -5.75 11.89
CA CYS A 400 7.30 -6.98 11.53
C CYS A 400 8.45 -6.61 10.60
N LEU A 401 9.68 -6.91 11.01
CA LEU A 401 10.86 -6.79 10.15
C LEU A 401 11.23 -8.17 9.62
N PHE A 402 11.38 -8.27 8.30
CA PHE A 402 11.62 -9.56 7.65
C PHE A 402 12.94 -10.17 8.12
N GLU A 403 13.99 -9.35 8.26
CA GLU A 403 15.31 -9.75 8.74
C GLU A 403 15.27 -10.29 10.17
N ASP A 404 14.48 -9.66 11.05
CA ASP A 404 14.29 -10.14 12.42
C ASP A 404 13.54 -11.47 12.45
N THR A 405 12.61 -11.64 11.50
CA THR A 405 11.82 -12.87 11.39
C THR A 405 12.68 -14.04 10.92
N LEU A 406 13.66 -13.79 10.02
CA LEU A 406 14.67 -14.77 9.62
C LEU A 406 15.54 -15.26 10.80
N ALA A 407 15.66 -14.47 11.88
CA ALA A 407 16.38 -14.88 13.08
C ALA A 407 15.54 -15.72 14.06
N LEU A 408 14.24 -15.88 13.81
CA LEU A 408 13.37 -16.71 14.66
C LEU A 408 13.56 -18.21 14.36
N PRO A 409 13.50 -19.08 15.39
CA PRO A 409 13.61 -20.52 15.19
C PRO A 409 12.44 -21.05 14.34
N GLY A 410 12.74 -21.94 13.39
CA GLY A 410 11.75 -22.65 12.58
C GLY A 410 11.19 -21.87 11.38
N LEU A 411 11.89 -20.85 10.87
CA LEU A 411 11.54 -20.16 9.61
C LEU A 411 12.38 -20.59 8.40
N ILE A 412 13.65 -21.02 8.60
CA ILE A 412 14.62 -21.29 7.54
C ILE A 412 15.05 -22.78 7.50
N ASP A 413 14.56 -23.62 8.42
CA ASP A 413 14.97 -25.03 8.52
C ASP A 413 14.05 -25.99 7.76
#